data_AF-A0A8T9ANW0-F1
#
_entry.id   AF-A0A8T9ANW0-F1
#
_cell.length_a   1.000
_cell.length_b   1.000
_cell.length_c   1.000
_cell.angle_alpha   90.00
_cell.angle_beta   90.00
_cell.angle_gamma   90.00
#
_symmetry.space_group_name_H-M   'P 1'
#
loop_
_entity.id
_entity.type
_entity.pdbx_description
1 polymer ?
#
loop_
_entity_poly.entity_id
_entity_poly.type
_entity_poly.pdbx_seq_one_letter_code
_entity_poly.pdbx_strand_id
1 'polypeptide(L)'
;MFIDYNAQYRQIQNLINESDAQRRGYRFEQLIRETLPWNHRPPISSLGTSEQHDAYFVWEGRDYIVESKAKRGKIMRGSADWKDFELKVRKRHGQVSGIFASLYEVSSDIFEAVNDLSKQGMFVAIIDKEIWKALINTQLGLDRYIEYVMRSLKLRHAFDPSETSRIKEFFRDRTQSRAALLQKLRPISAQFLRRYKMDLHEKIYVARSFDEMIRQRCATFKPSNLNWTKPKRKNDGSSFSAHRLPERQIVMLRDVSGAGKTTSAVHLALNQDEQIISICRTASDPSIDQLSDELLAIGPDYGLDHLISVDGTLLYIVDSLDEAEYLSGSRRTVISLNKTLLTLNEYAATRRLAKFPIVLVYTLRDEHWRNWESVFEGADVQNHQNRFSFFDNTELRQAIQNYSSA
;
A
#
# COMPACT_ATOMS: atom_id res chain seq x y z
N MET A 1 5.45 -3.39 24.64
CA MET A 1 6.00 -2.20 25.32
C MET A 1 5.19 -1.02 24.81
N PHE A 2 4.27 -0.46 25.60
CA PHE A 2 3.47 0.70 25.17
C PHE A 2 4.37 1.93 25.24
N ILE A 3 4.72 2.51 24.09
CA ILE A 3 5.39 3.81 24.07
C ILE A 3 4.34 4.83 24.53
N ASP A 4 4.60 5.51 25.65
CA ASP A 4 3.79 6.63 26.09
C ASP A 4 4.14 7.87 25.23
N TYR A 5 3.56 7.92 24.03
CA TYR A 5 3.71 9.04 23.10
C TYR A 5 3.37 10.40 23.75
N ASN A 6 2.50 10.38 24.76
CA ASN A 6 2.04 11.56 25.46
C ASN A 6 3.15 12.22 26.29
N ALA A 7 4.02 11.43 26.90
CA ALA A 7 5.17 11.95 27.63
C ALA A 7 6.14 12.68 26.70
N GLN A 8 6.43 12.11 25.52
CA GLN A 8 7.33 12.71 24.52
C GLN A 8 6.77 14.00 23.91
N TYR A 9 5.49 14.02 23.53
CA TYR A 9 4.90 15.26 22.99
C TYR A 9 4.83 16.39 24.03
N ARG A 10 4.59 16.05 25.30
CA ARG A 10 4.65 17.04 26.39
C ARG A 10 6.06 17.58 26.58
N GLN A 11 7.09 16.73 26.47
CA GLN A 11 8.49 17.19 26.47
C GLN A 11 8.75 18.16 25.31
N ILE A 12 8.27 17.84 24.10
CA ILE A 12 8.37 18.72 22.93
C ILE A 12 7.74 20.08 23.23
N GLN A 13 6.48 20.11 23.71
CA GLN A 13 5.80 21.38 24.01
C GLN A 13 6.49 22.18 25.12
N ASN A 14 7.02 21.50 26.15
CA ASN A 14 7.72 22.14 27.25
C ASN A 14 9.00 22.85 26.81
N LEU A 15 9.56 22.53 25.63
CA LEU A 15 10.68 23.27 25.06
C LEU A 15 10.37 24.75 24.77
N ILE A 16 9.10 25.14 24.69
CA ILE A 16 8.71 26.57 24.55
C ILE A 16 9.28 27.40 25.73
N ASN A 17 9.42 26.78 26.90
CA ASN A 17 9.94 27.41 28.12
C ASN A 17 11.48 27.46 28.17
N GLU A 18 12.17 26.78 27.26
CA GLU A 18 13.64 26.84 27.15
C GLU A 18 14.05 28.22 26.61
N SER A 19 14.82 28.97 27.40
CA SER A 19 15.26 30.32 27.04
C SER A 19 16.35 30.29 25.98
N ASP A 20 17.29 29.35 26.07
CA ASP A 20 18.40 29.21 25.13
C ASP A 20 17.87 28.69 23.78
N ALA A 21 18.00 29.54 22.74
CA ALA A 21 17.51 29.21 21.41
C ALA A 21 18.26 28.06 20.75
N GLN A 22 19.57 27.95 20.95
CA GLN A 22 20.40 26.89 20.38
C GLN A 22 20.09 25.56 21.07
N ARG A 23 20.03 25.56 22.41
CA ARG A 23 19.66 24.38 23.19
C ARG A 23 18.24 23.91 22.88
N ARG A 24 17.29 24.84 22.73
CA ARG A 24 15.91 24.54 22.33
C ARG A 24 15.85 23.87 20.96
N GLY A 25 16.57 24.40 19.97
CA GLY A 25 16.67 23.81 18.64
C GLY A 25 17.22 22.38 18.67
N TYR A 26 18.36 22.19 19.32
CA TYR A 26 19.01 20.88 19.46
C TYR A 26 18.10 19.84 20.12
N ARG A 27 17.47 20.20 21.25
CA ARG A 27 16.55 19.29 21.96
C ARG A 27 15.29 18.99 21.15
N PHE A 28 14.78 19.96 20.41
CA PHE A 28 13.62 19.74 19.55
C PHE A 28 13.94 18.72 18.47
N GLU A 29 15.07 18.88 17.77
CA GLU A 29 15.52 17.91 16.76
C GLU A 29 15.67 16.50 17.36
N GLN A 30 16.29 16.38 18.54
CA GLN A 30 16.43 15.08 19.22
C GLN A 30 15.09 14.43 19.55
N LEU A 31 14.16 15.19 20.13
CA LEU A 31 12.84 14.65 20.48
C LEU A 31 12.02 14.28 19.24
N ILE A 32 12.08 15.06 18.16
CA ILE A 32 11.48 14.68 16.88
C ILE A 32 12.08 13.36 16.40
N ARG A 33 13.41 13.23 16.47
CA ARG A 33 14.09 11.99 16.08
C ARG A 33 13.62 10.79 16.92
N GLU A 34 13.40 10.96 18.21
CA GLU A 34 12.94 9.85 19.06
C GLU A 34 11.48 9.47 18.83
N THR A 35 10.67 10.38 18.29
CA THR A 35 9.22 10.24 18.16
C THR A 35 8.78 9.69 16.80
N LEU A 36 9.60 9.84 15.75
CA LEU A 36 9.27 9.37 14.40
C LEU A 36 9.16 7.83 14.34
N PRO A 37 8.35 7.26 13.43
CA PRO A 37 8.20 5.82 13.27
C PRO A 37 9.30 5.25 12.36
N TRP A 38 10.42 4.81 12.94
CA TRP A 38 11.54 4.26 12.17
C TRP A 38 11.38 2.76 11.96
N ASN A 39 11.50 2.28 10.71
CA ASN A 39 11.85 0.87 10.47
C ASN A 39 13.36 0.65 10.66
N HIS A 40 14.16 1.62 10.20
CA HIS A 40 15.61 1.66 10.39
C HIS A 40 16.04 3.09 10.73
N ARG A 41 16.83 3.24 11.81
CA ARG A 41 17.43 4.53 12.18
C ARG A 41 18.65 4.79 11.30
N PRO A 42 18.69 5.85 10.47
CA PRO A 42 19.90 6.21 9.74
C PRO A 42 21.01 6.63 10.73
N PRO A 43 22.29 6.53 10.34
CA PRO A 43 23.34 7.26 11.03
C PRO A 43 23.14 8.78 10.87
N ILE A 44 23.65 9.57 11.82
CA ILE A 44 23.45 11.04 11.94
C ILE A 44 23.91 11.84 10.70
N SER A 45 24.58 11.19 9.75
CA SER A 45 25.00 11.80 8.49
C SER A 45 25.27 10.70 7.46
N SER A 46 24.32 10.40 6.58
CA SER A 46 24.68 9.71 5.32
C SER A 46 23.64 9.94 4.23
N LEU A 47 23.91 10.94 3.38
CA LEU A 47 23.85 10.84 1.91
C LEU A 47 24.32 12.17 1.30
N GLY A 48 25.50 12.16 0.65
CA GLY A 48 25.91 13.14 -0.36
C GLY A 48 26.24 14.56 0.13
N THR A 49 27.50 14.94 -0.06
CA THR A 49 28.09 16.28 0.10
C THR A 49 27.13 17.47 -0.10
N SER A 50 27.01 18.30 0.96
CA SER A 50 26.52 19.70 1.06
C SER A 50 25.07 20.00 1.49
N GLU A 51 24.16 19.04 1.69
CA GLU A 51 22.78 19.35 2.16
C GLU A 51 22.52 18.72 3.55
N GLN A 52 22.42 19.56 4.60
CA GLN A 52 22.08 19.10 5.95
C GLN A 52 20.56 18.89 6.10
N HIS A 53 20.19 17.74 6.65
CA HIS A 53 18.82 17.39 7.03
C HIS A 53 18.77 17.03 8.51
N ASP A 54 17.70 17.44 9.17
CA ASP A 54 17.49 17.14 10.58
C ASP A 54 17.15 15.65 10.78
N ALA A 55 16.52 15.00 9.80
CA ALA A 55 16.45 13.55 9.72
C ALA A 55 16.09 13.06 8.30
N TYR A 56 16.45 11.81 8.01
CA TYR A 56 16.02 11.08 6.83
C TYR A 56 15.73 9.62 7.18
N PHE A 57 14.57 9.06 6.84
CA PHE A 57 14.26 7.68 7.24
C PHE A 57 13.37 6.95 6.26
N VAL A 58 13.39 5.61 6.36
CA VAL A 58 12.48 4.74 5.62
C VAL A 58 11.40 4.24 6.54
N TRP A 59 10.14 4.44 6.15
CA TRP A 59 8.98 3.91 6.83
C TRP A 59 7.93 3.47 5.80
N GLU A 60 7.35 2.29 6.00
CA GLU A 60 6.43 1.64 5.04
C GLU A 60 6.96 1.62 3.59
N GLY A 61 8.27 1.41 3.42
CA GLY A 61 8.92 1.37 2.10
C GLY A 61 8.99 2.72 1.39
N ARG A 62 8.82 3.84 2.11
CA ARG A 62 8.95 5.20 1.60
C ARG A 62 10.02 5.96 2.35
N ASP A 63 10.74 6.79 1.60
CA ASP A 63 11.74 7.69 2.12
C ASP A 63 11.10 8.98 2.61
N TYR A 64 11.52 9.44 3.78
CA TYR A 64 11.09 10.68 4.40
C TYR A 64 12.28 11.59 4.64
N ILE A 65 12.14 12.88 4.30
CA ILE A 65 13.03 13.94 4.77
C ILE A 65 12.30 14.75 5.85
N VAL A 66 13.04 15.14 6.88
CA VAL A 66 12.50 15.89 8.02
C VAL A 66 13.25 17.19 8.18
N GLU A 67 12.51 18.26 8.42
CA GLU A 67 13.03 19.55 8.84
C GLU A 67 12.28 19.97 10.10
N SER A 68 13.03 20.35 11.14
CA SER A 68 12.53 20.71 12.45
C SER A 68 12.92 22.15 12.79
N LYS A 69 11.95 23.00 13.15
CA LYS A 69 12.17 24.41 13.48
C LYS A 69 11.63 24.75 14.86
N ALA A 70 12.52 25.17 15.77
CA ALA A 70 12.18 25.66 17.11
C ALA A 70 12.28 27.20 17.24
N LYS A 71 12.06 27.91 16.12
CA LYS A 71 12.16 29.37 16.02
C LYS A 71 10.91 30.04 16.60
N ARG A 72 11.11 30.99 17.52
CA ARG A 72 10.00 31.78 18.07
C ARG A 72 9.33 32.60 16.96
N GLY A 73 8.01 32.58 16.94
CA GLY A 73 7.19 33.27 15.94
C GLY A 73 6.57 32.32 14.91
N LYS A 74 5.62 32.85 14.15
CA LYS A 74 4.87 32.09 13.14
C LYS A 74 5.71 31.91 11.88
N ILE A 75 5.82 30.68 11.37
CA ILE A 75 6.51 30.41 10.09
C ILE A 75 5.55 30.71 8.94
N MET A 76 5.99 31.55 8.01
CA MET A 76 5.20 32.00 6.85
C MET A 76 5.66 31.32 5.57
N ARG A 77 4.78 31.16 4.57
CA ARG A 77 5.12 30.57 3.25
C ARG A 77 6.28 31.30 2.55
N GLY A 78 6.42 32.61 2.77
CA GLY A 78 7.50 33.42 2.21
C GLY A 78 8.86 33.28 2.91
N SER A 79 8.91 32.64 4.09
CA SER A 79 10.12 32.55 4.92
C SER A 79 11.19 31.64 4.30
N ALA A 80 12.46 31.93 4.59
CA ALA A 80 13.58 31.09 4.18
C ALA A 80 13.43 29.65 4.70
N ASP A 81 12.98 29.52 5.96
CA ASP A 81 12.73 28.23 6.62
C ASP A 81 11.81 27.30 5.80
N TRP A 82 10.69 27.83 5.28
CA TRP A 82 9.79 27.05 4.41
C TRP A 82 10.35 26.86 3.00
N LYS A 83 10.87 27.93 2.38
CA LYS A 83 11.35 27.89 0.98
C LYS A 83 12.50 26.89 0.79
N ASP A 84 13.42 26.84 1.74
CA ASP A 84 14.55 25.91 1.68
C ASP A 84 14.07 24.46 1.79
N PHE A 85 13.12 24.20 2.69
CA PHE A 85 12.49 22.88 2.82
C PHE A 85 11.67 22.50 1.58
N GLU A 86 10.83 23.40 1.07
CA GLU A 86 10.05 23.17 -0.15
C GLU A 86 10.97 22.86 -1.32
N LEU A 87 12.06 23.61 -1.48
CA LEU A 87 13.07 23.36 -2.50
C LEU A 87 13.71 21.98 -2.32
N LYS A 88 14.03 21.58 -1.08
CA LYS A 88 14.52 20.22 -0.79
C LYS A 88 13.52 19.18 -1.30
N VAL A 89 12.25 19.26 -0.93
CA VAL A 89 11.21 18.30 -1.39
C VAL A 89 11.10 18.29 -2.91
N ARG A 90 11.06 19.46 -3.54
CA ARG A 90 10.93 19.61 -5.00
C ARG A 90 12.09 18.97 -5.76
N LYS A 91 13.34 19.13 -5.29
CA LYS A 91 14.54 18.50 -5.89
C LYS A 91 14.49 16.97 -5.90
N ARG A 92 13.68 16.34 -5.03
CA ARG A 92 13.51 14.86 -5.03
C ARG A 92 12.41 14.39 -5.98
N HIS A 93 11.60 15.30 -6.56
CA HIS A 93 10.59 14.98 -7.57
C HIS A 93 9.60 13.88 -7.16
N GLY A 94 9.10 13.94 -5.92
CA GLY A 94 8.12 12.97 -5.39
C GLY A 94 8.69 11.60 -5.02
N GLN A 95 10.02 11.41 -5.08
CA GLN A 95 10.66 10.19 -4.60
C GLN A 95 10.67 10.07 -3.08
N VAL A 96 10.64 11.21 -2.38
CA VAL A 96 10.60 11.28 -0.92
C VAL A 96 9.37 12.06 -0.48
N SER A 97 8.84 11.70 0.68
CA SER A 97 7.85 12.50 1.41
C SER A 97 8.56 13.47 2.35
N GLY A 98 7.94 14.62 2.62
CA GLY A 98 8.47 15.61 3.55
C GLY A 98 7.73 15.60 4.89
N ILE A 99 8.44 15.90 5.98
CA ILE A 99 7.86 16.26 7.27
C ILE A 99 8.46 17.59 7.71
N PHE A 100 7.61 18.59 7.90
CA PHE A 100 7.99 19.89 8.43
C PHE A 100 7.44 20.03 9.85
N ALA A 101 8.29 19.85 10.84
CA ALA A 101 7.95 19.96 12.25
C ALA A 101 8.32 21.35 12.78
N SER A 102 7.36 22.04 13.36
CA SER A 102 7.56 23.34 14.01
C SER A 102 7.11 23.26 15.46
N LEU A 103 7.95 23.76 16.38
CA LEU A 103 7.56 23.91 17.78
C LEU A 103 6.48 25.00 17.95
N TYR A 104 6.48 25.99 17.05
CA TYR A 104 5.57 27.12 17.04
C TYR A 104 4.59 27.03 15.85
N GLU A 105 3.71 28.02 15.73
CA GLU A 105 2.64 28.03 14.72
C GLU A 105 3.19 28.18 13.29
N VAL A 106 2.46 27.61 12.35
CA VAL A 106 2.74 27.71 10.91
C VAL A 106 1.54 28.41 10.24
N SER A 107 1.77 29.18 9.17
CA SER A 107 0.67 29.84 8.44
C SER A 107 -0.26 28.86 7.75
N SER A 108 -1.55 29.19 7.69
CA SER A 108 -2.56 28.49 6.87
C SER A 108 -2.11 28.35 5.42
N ASP A 109 -1.43 29.36 4.88
CA ASP A 109 -0.93 29.38 3.49
C ASP A 109 0.13 28.30 3.23
N ILE A 110 0.78 27.77 4.26
CA ILE A 110 1.69 26.63 4.12
C ILE A 110 0.90 25.33 3.93
N PHE A 111 -0.25 25.16 4.58
CA PHE A 111 -1.14 24.01 4.33
C PHE A 111 -1.69 24.06 2.90
N GLU A 112 -2.03 25.25 2.39
CA GLU A 112 -2.36 25.43 0.97
C GLU A 112 -1.20 25.05 0.05
N ALA A 113 0.02 25.48 0.36
CA ALA A 113 1.22 25.13 -0.39
C ALA A 113 1.47 23.60 -0.41
N VAL A 114 1.23 22.92 0.71
CA VAL A 114 1.29 21.46 0.81
C VAL A 114 0.25 20.80 -0.08
N ASN A 115 -0.98 21.30 -0.11
CA ASN A 115 -2.03 20.80 -0.99
C ASN A 115 -1.63 20.98 -2.47
N ASP A 116 -1.02 22.12 -2.84
CA ASP A 116 -0.50 22.35 -4.19
C ASP A 116 0.67 21.42 -4.56
N LEU A 117 1.58 21.13 -3.62
CA LEU A 117 2.64 20.13 -3.80
C LEU A 117 2.04 18.74 -4.03
N SER A 118 0.97 18.38 -3.31
CA SER A 118 0.35 17.06 -3.41
C SER A 118 -0.29 16.80 -4.78
N LYS A 119 -0.86 17.83 -5.41
CA LYS A 119 -1.36 17.78 -6.81
C LYS A 119 -0.23 17.50 -7.80
N GLN A 120 1.00 17.88 -7.46
CA GLN A 120 2.22 17.62 -8.24
C GLN A 120 2.89 16.28 -7.87
N GLY A 121 2.27 15.47 -7.01
CA GLY A 121 2.79 14.18 -6.55
C GLY A 121 3.87 14.27 -5.48
N MET A 122 4.00 15.42 -4.81
CA MET A 122 4.91 15.63 -3.69
C MET A 122 4.13 15.76 -2.38
N PHE A 123 4.37 14.85 -1.43
CA PHE A 123 3.55 14.75 -0.22
C PHE A 123 4.34 15.24 0.99
N VAL A 124 3.74 16.14 1.77
CA VAL A 124 4.38 16.78 2.92
C VAL A 124 3.41 16.77 4.11
N ALA A 125 3.86 16.31 5.28
CA ALA A 125 3.14 16.51 6.53
C ALA A 125 3.68 17.73 7.27
N ILE A 126 2.79 18.57 7.78
CA ILE A 126 3.13 19.67 8.69
C ILE A 126 2.81 19.21 10.10
N ILE A 127 3.68 19.47 11.07
CA ILE A 127 3.39 19.24 12.49
C ILE A 127 3.75 20.53 13.24
N ASP A 128 2.76 21.37 13.50
CA ASP A 128 2.95 22.63 14.19
C ASP A 128 2.46 22.58 15.64
N LYS A 129 2.55 23.72 16.34
CA LYS A 129 2.09 23.87 17.73
C LYS A 129 0.67 23.33 17.99
N GLU A 130 -0.29 23.63 17.12
CA GLU A 130 -1.68 23.21 17.33
C GLU A 130 -1.85 21.71 17.05
N ILE A 131 -1.12 21.17 16.07
CA ILE A 131 -1.08 19.73 15.82
C ILE A 131 -0.44 19.00 17.01
N TRP A 132 0.65 19.50 17.60
CA TRP A 132 1.23 18.90 18.82
C TRP A 132 0.21 18.85 19.97
N LYS A 133 -0.57 19.91 20.16
CA LYS A 133 -1.64 19.92 21.18
C LYS A 133 -2.72 18.90 20.84
N ALA A 134 -3.14 18.82 19.57
CA ALA A 134 -4.12 17.86 19.12
C ALA A 134 -3.64 16.41 19.35
N LEU A 135 -2.38 16.10 19.06
CA LEU A 135 -1.78 14.78 19.29
C LEU A 135 -1.78 14.40 20.77
N ILE A 136 -1.46 15.34 21.67
CA ILE A 136 -1.53 15.13 23.13
C ILE A 136 -2.96 14.88 23.60
N ASN A 137 -3.88 15.76 23.21
CA ASN A 137 -5.28 15.70 23.64
C ASN A 137 -5.98 14.43 23.13
N THR A 138 -5.66 14.02 21.91
CA THR A 138 -6.19 12.79 21.32
C THR A 138 -5.39 11.56 21.71
N GLN A 139 -4.20 11.66 22.32
CA GLN A 139 -3.30 10.52 22.55
C GLN A 139 -2.98 9.74 21.26
N LEU A 140 -2.85 10.45 20.14
CA LEU A 140 -2.59 9.85 18.84
C LEU A 140 -1.09 9.69 18.61
N GLY A 141 -0.68 8.49 18.20
CA GLY A 141 0.71 8.23 17.76
C GLY A 141 1.06 9.00 16.48
N LEU A 142 2.31 9.43 16.38
CA LEU A 142 2.78 10.26 15.27
C LEU A 142 2.80 9.46 13.97
N ASP A 143 3.03 8.16 14.06
CA ASP A 143 2.85 7.16 13.01
C ASP A 143 1.46 7.29 12.35
N ARG A 144 0.40 7.20 13.15
CA ARG A 144 -0.99 7.28 12.67
C ARG A 144 -1.31 8.64 12.07
N TYR A 145 -0.78 9.71 12.65
CA TYR A 145 -0.92 11.05 12.11
C TYR A 145 -0.29 11.16 10.72
N ILE A 146 0.99 10.77 10.58
CA ILE A 146 1.71 10.82 9.31
C ILE A 146 1.01 9.93 8.27
N GLU A 147 0.60 8.72 8.64
CA GLU A 147 -0.13 7.82 7.73
C GLU A 147 -1.39 8.48 7.18
N TYR A 148 -2.22 9.04 8.07
CA TYR A 148 -3.46 9.71 7.70
C TYR A 148 -3.21 10.87 6.74
N VAL A 149 -2.27 11.77 7.09
CA VAL A 149 -1.93 12.94 6.27
C VAL A 149 -1.46 12.52 4.88
N MET A 150 -0.49 11.61 4.83
CA MET A 150 0.11 11.15 3.57
C MET A 150 -0.94 10.52 2.66
N ARG A 151 -1.87 9.77 3.24
CA ARG A 151 -2.94 9.12 2.50
C ARG A 151 -4.01 10.09 2.01
N SER A 152 -4.43 11.04 2.85
CA SER A 152 -5.35 12.11 2.46
C SER A 152 -4.77 12.94 1.32
N LEU A 153 -3.48 13.29 1.37
CA LEU A 153 -2.81 14.01 0.29
C LEU A 153 -2.67 13.18 -1.00
N LYS A 154 -2.49 11.86 -0.90
CA LYS A 154 -2.39 10.97 -2.07
C LYS A 154 -3.73 10.75 -2.78
N LEU A 155 -4.80 10.59 -2.01
CA LEU A 155 -6.13 10.25 -2.51
C LEU A 155 -6.95 11.49 -2.86
N ARG A 156 -6.85 12.56 -2.06
CA ARG A 156 -7.71 13.75 -2.14
C ARG A 156 -6.96 15.01 -2.55
N HIS A 157 -5.62 14.99 -2.53
CA HIS A 157 -4.78 16.17 -2.74
C HIS A 157 -5.09 17.34 -1.80
N ALA A 158 -5.58 17.00 -0.60
CA ALA A 158 -5.98 17.94 0.43
C ALA A 158 -5.77 17.33 1.81
N PHE A 159 -5.31 18.16 2.75
CA PHE A 159 -5.31 17.87 4.18
C PHE A 159 -5.76 19.12 4.95
N ASP A 160 -6.65 18.92 5.92
CA ASP A 160 -7.08 19.96 6.85
C ASP A 160 -6.59 19.62 8.27
N PRO A 161 -5.76 20.48 8.89
CA PRO A 161 -5.24 20.24 10.24
C PRO A 161 -6.33 20.12 11.33
N SER A 162 -7.54 20.66 11.09
CA SER A 162 -8.68 20.52 11.99
C SER A 162 -9.21 19.07 12.07
N GLU A 163 -8.86 18.22 11.09
CA GLU A 163 -9.28 16.82 11.05
C GLU A 163 -8.47 15.90 11.97
N THR A 164 -7.51 16.42 12.74
CA THR A 164 -6.71 15.62 13.68
C THR A 164 -7.57 14.79 14.64
N SER A 165 -8.73 15.31 15.04
CA SER A 165 -9.74 14.60 15.85
C SER A 165 -10.39 13.40 15.12
N ARG A 166 -10.55 13.49 13.80
CA ARG A 166 -11.14 12.44 12.93
C ARG A 166 -10.19 11.29 12.63
N ILE A 167 -8.90 11.43 12.93
CA ILE A 167 -7.91 10.37 12.61
C ILE A 167 -8.24 9.07 13.36
N LYS A 168 -8.68 9.15 14.61
CA LYS A 168 -9.12 7.96 15.37
C LYS A 168 -10.31 7.27 14.72
N GLU A 169 -11.29 8.05 14.26
CA GLU A 169 -12.46 7.55 13.54
C GLU A 169 -12.02 6.89 12.24
N PHE A 170 -11.13 7.52 11.47
CA PHE A 170 -10.56 6.94 10.26
C PHE A 170 -9.95 5.55 10.49
N PHE A 171 -9.11 5.37 11.51
CA PHE A 171 -8.51 4.06 11.81
C PHE A 171 -9.53 3.04 12.32
N ARG A 172 -10.55 3.49 13.07
CA ARG A 172 -11.65 2.63 13.49
C ARG A 172 -12.47 2.17 12.28
N ASP A 173 -12.83 3.08 11.40
CA ASP A 173 -13.62 2.82 10.20
C ASP A 173 -12.84 1.94 9.22
N ARG A 174 -11.51 2.10 9.13
CA ARG A 174 -10.63 1.19 8.41
C ARG A 174 -10.68 -0.22 8.99
N THR A 175 -10.59 -0.35 10.31
CA THR A 175 -10.66 -1.66 10.99
C THR A 175 -12.01 -2.33 10.75
N GLN A 176 -13.10 -1.56 10.85
CA GLN A 176 -14.45 -2.03 10.57
C GLN A 176 -14.64 -2.42 9.11
N SER A 177 -14.13 -1.60 8.17
CA SER A 177 -14.17 -1.87 6.73
C SER A 177 -13.42 -3.15 6.39
N ARG A 178 -12.24 -3.36 6.98
CA ARG A 178 -11.48 -4.60 6.81
C ARG A 178 -12.25 -5.79 7.35
N ALA A 179 -12.82 -5.69 8.55
CA ALA A 179 -13.61 -6.76 9.14
C ALA A 179 -14.81 -7.13 8.26
N ALA A 180 -15.54 -6.14 7.72
CA ALA A 180 -16.66 -6.36 6.81
C ALA A 180 -16.24 -7.09 5.53
N LEU A 181 -15.14 -6.65 4.89
CA LEU A 181 -14.56 -7.31 3.72
C LEU A 181 -14.18 -8.77 4.04
N LEU A 182 -13.44 -9.01 5.13
CA LEU A 182 -12.99 -10.35 5.49
C LEU A 182 -14.14 -11.28 5.87
N GLN A 183 -15.17 -10.78 6.56
CA GLN A 183 -16.35 -11.55 6.95
C GLN A 183 -17.11 -12.08 5.72
N LYS A 184 -17.19 -11.30 4.64
CA LYS A 184 -17.88 -11.68 3.40
C LYS A 184 -17.00 -12.51 2.48
N LEU A 185 -15.73 -12.13 2.33
CA LEU A 185 -14.87 -12.66 1.27
C LEU A 185 -14.06 -13.90 1.67
N ARG A 186 -13.60 -14.01 2.93
CA ARG A 186 -12.84 -15.21 3.36
C ARG A 186 -13.62 -16.52 3.24
N PRO A 187 -14.93 -16.59 3.60
CA PRO A 187 -15.69 -17.83 3.47
C PRO A 187 -15.74 -18.41 2.05
N ILE A 188 -15.59 -17.58 1.02
CA ILE A 188 -15.58 -18.00 -0.38
C ILE A 188 -14.45 -19.01 -0.62
N SER A 189 -13.29 -18.81 0.01
CA SER A 189 -12.13 -19.70 -0.14
C SER A 189 -12.26 -21.00 0.66
N ALA A 190 -13.30 -21.17 1.50
CA ALA A 190 -13.37 -22.28 2.43
C ALA A 190 -13.48 -23.65 1.75
N GLN A 191 -14.19 -23.75 0.62
CA GLN A 191 -14.25 -25.00 -0.15
C GLN A 191 -12.89 -25.36 -0.74
N PHE A 192 -12.21 -24.38 -1.35
CA PHE A 192 -10.87 -24.56 -1.90
C PHE A 192 -9.88 -24.99 -0.81
N LEU A 193 -9.81 -24.24 0.30
CA LEU A 193 -8.87 -24.52 1.39
C LEU A 193 -9.12 -25.90 2.02
N ARG A 194 -10.38 -26.30 2.24
CA ARG A 194 -10.68 -27.64 2.77
C ARG A 194 -10.20 -28.78 1.88
N ARG A 195 -10.17 -28.56 0.56
CA ARG A 195 -9.77 -29.59 -0.41
C ARG A 195 -8.25 -29.66 -0.61
N TYR A 196 -7.56 -28.53 -0.63
CA TYR A 196 -6.16 -28.46 -1.08
C TYR A 196 -5.16 -28.05 0.01
N LYS A 197 -5.62 -27.49 1.14
CA LYS A 197 -4.70 -27.18 2.24
C LYS A 197 -4.25 -28.47 2.91
N MET A 198 -2.95 -28.76 2.79
CA MET A 198 -2.33 -29.89 3.48
C MET A 198 -2.10 -29.57 4.96
N ASP A 199 -2.02 -30.62 5.78
CA ASP A 199 -1.54 -30.50 7.15
C ASP A 199 -0.13 -29.90 7.18
N LEU A 200 0.11 -29.00 8.12
CA LEU A 200 1.38 -28.28 8.27
C LEU A 200 1.78 -27.42 7.07
N HIS A 201 0.87 -27.13 6.13
CA HIS A 201 1.16 -26.32 4.94
C HIS A 201 1.93 -25.03 5.27
N GLU A 202 1.50 -24.25 6.25
CA GLU A 202 2.16 -23.01 6.64
C GLU A 202 3.58 -23.19 7.17
N LYS A 203 3.89 -24.38 7.73
CA LYS A 203 5.25 -24.71 8.22
C LYS A 203 6.16 -25.17 7.10
N ILE A 204 5.64 -25.97 6.17
CA ILE A 204 6.45 -26.60 5.12
C ILE A 204 6.59 -25.72 3.86
N TYR A 205 5.63 -24.85 3.60
CA TYR A 205 5.61 -24.04 2.39
C TYR A 205 6.82 -23.11 2.33
N VAL A 206 7.46 -23.08 1.16
CA VAL A 206 8.55 -22.16 0.86
C VAL A 206 8.05 -21.15 -0.16
N ALA A 207 7.98 -19.89 0.25
CA ALA A 207 7.61 -18.80 -0.62
C ALA A 207 8.63 -18.67 -1.75
N ARG A 208 8.12 -18.58 -2.98
CA ARG A 208 8.93 -18.54 -4.20
C ARG A 208 8.95 -17.14 -4.77
N SER A 209 9.81 -16.91 -5.75
CA SER A 209 9.90 -15.62 -6.44
C SER A 209 8.59 -15.12 -7.07
N PHE A 210 7.62 -15.99 -7.39
CA PHE A 210 6.33 -15.51 -7.90
C PHE A 210 5.43 -14.97 -6.78
N ASP A 211 5.53 -15.47 -5.53
CA ASP A 211 4.70 -14.97 -4.42
C ASP A 211 4.98 -13.48 -4.20
N GLU A 212 6.26 -13.13 -4.22
CA GLU A 212 6.71 -11.74 -4.13
C GLU A 212 6.26 -10.91 -5.34
N MET A 213 6.31 -11.48 -6.54
CA MET A 213 5.80 -10.80 -7.74
C MET A 213 4.30 -10.52 -7.68
N ILE A 214 3.48 -11.46 -7.16
CA ILE A 214 2.05 -11.24 -6.93
C ILE A 214 1.85 -10.16 -5.87
N ARG A 215 2.59 -10.18 -4.76
CA ARG A 215 2.52 -9.13 -3.73
C ARG A 215 2.87 -7.75 -4.28
N GLN A 216 3.95 -7.65 -5.06
CA GLN A 216 4.36 -6.41 -5.73
C GLN A 216 3.28 -5.93 -6.70
N ARG A 217 2.67 -6.85 -7.46
CA ARG A 217 1.54 -6.54 -8.34
C ARG A 217 0.34 -6.03 -7.53
N CYS A 218 -0.06 -6.70 -6.45
CA CYS A 218 -1.12 -6.19 -5.58
C CYS A 218 -0.79 -4.79 -5.04
N ALA A 219 0.47 -4.52 -4.68
CA ALA A 219 0.86 -3.20 -4.22
C ALA A 219 0.61 -2.09 -5.26
N THR A 220 0.75 -2.36 -6.55
CA THR A 220 0.48 -1.36 -7.60
C THR A 220 -1.02 -1.09 -7.81
N PHE A 221 -1.88 -2.01 -7.37
CA PHE A 221 -3.34 -1.93 -7.40
C PHE A 221 -3.98 -1.46 -6.09
N LYS A 222 -3.19 -0.93 -5.16
CA LYS A 222 -3.75 -0.21 -4.00
C LYS A 222 -4.45 1.07 -4.47
N PRO A 223 -5.59 1.47 -3.90
CA PRO A 223 -6.28 2.72 -4.23
C PRO A 223 -5.34 3.93 -4.26
N SER A 224 -4.42 4.05 -3.31
CA SER A 224 -3.43 5.14 -3.23
C SER A 224 -2.41 5.17 -4.37
N ASN A 225 -2.29 4.08 -5.12
CA ASN A 225 -1.42 3.94 -6.29
C ASN A 225 -2.20 3.98 -7.61
N LEU A 226 -3.54 3.89 -7.59
CA LEU A 226 -4.40 3.83 -8.78
C LEU A 226 -4.80 5.21 -9.32
N ASN A 227 -3.89 6.19 -9.25
CA ASN A 227 -4.08 7.50 -9.86
C ASN A 227 -3.83 7.45 -11.38
N TRP A 228 -4.63 8.20 -12.14
CA TRP A 228 -4.49 8.33 -13.61
C TRP A 228 -3.18 8.97 -14.05
N THR A 229 -2.50 9.65 -13.14
CA THR A 229 -1.25 10.36 -13.40
C THR A 229 -0.11 9.76 -12.59
N LYS A 230 1.03 9.55 -13.25
CA LYS A 230 2.29 9.23 -12.58
C LYS A 230 3.24 10.41 -12.77
N PRO A 231 3.90 10.90 -11.72
CA PRO A 231 4.99 11.85 -11.88
C PRO A 231 6.12 11.17 -12.68
N LYS A 232 6.48 11.74 -13.84
CA LYS A 232 7.64 11.33 -14.64
C LYS A 232 8.68 12.44 -14.63
N ARG A 233 9.96 12.02 -14.64
CA ARG A 233 11.11 12.91 -14.81
C ARG A 233 11.36 13.16 -16.29
N LYS A 234 11.64 14.41 -16.65
CA LYS A 234 12.38 14.76 -17.86
C LYS A 234 13.89 14.70 -17.57
N ASN A 235 14.67 14.59 -18.64
CA ASN A 235 16.14 14.63 -18.57
C ASN A 235 16.68 15.96 -18.00
N ASP A 236 15.89 17.03 -18.06
CA ASP A 236 16.22 18.36 -17.51
C ASP A 236 15.92 18.48 -16.00
N GLY A 237 15.46 17.41 -15.34
CA GLY A 237 15.08 17.41 -13.94
C GLY A 237 13.66 17.93 -13.68
N SER A 238 12.94 18.47 -14.65
CA SER A 238 11.54 18.86 -14.44
C SER A 238 10.60 17.65 -14.34
N SER A 239 9.62 17.72 -13.45
CA SER A 239 8.59 16.69 -13.29
C SER A 239 7.31 17.08 -14.03
N PHE A 240 6.73 16.14 -14.78
CA PHE A 240 5.41 16.31 -15.38
C PHE A 240 4.50 15.13 -15.02
N SER A 241 3.19 15.38 -15.00
CA SER A 241 2.19 14.33 -14.87
C SER A 241 2.02 13.63 -16.22
N ALA A 242 2.53 12.40 -16.32
CA ALA A 242 2.24 11.54 -17.47
C ALA A 242 0.98 10.72 -17.18
N HIS A 243 0.13 10.51 -18.17
CA HIS A 243 -0.91 9.49 -18.06
C HIS A 243 -0.25 8.13 -17.80
N ARG A 244 -0.67 7.48 -16.71
CA ARG A 244 -0.21 6.15 -16.37
C ARG A 244 -1.00 5.16 -17.22
N LEU A 245 -0.30 4.41 -18.08
CA LEU A 245 -0.90 3.21 -18.66
C LEU A 245 -1.27 2.28 -17.50
N PRO A 246 -2.54 1.85 -17.39
CA PRO A 246 -2.94 0.93 -16.33
C PRO A 246 -2.11 -0.33 -16.40
N GLU A 247 -1.68 -0.85 -15.26
CA GLU A 247 -1.02 -2.15 -15.23
C GLU A 247 -2.01 -3.28 -15.56
N ARG A 248 -1.47 -4.45 -15.92
CA ARG A 248 -2.26 -5.64 -16.20
C ARG A 248 -2.84 -6.20 -14.91
N GLN A 249 -4.16 -6.30 -14.85
CA GLN A 249 -4.88 -6.89 -13.70
C GLN A 249 -4.94 -8.41 -13.74
N ILE A 250 -4.81 -9.01 -14.93
CA ILE A 250 -4.87 -10.45 -15.11
C ILE A 250 -3.45 -11.00 -15.19
N VAL A 251 -3.12 -11.90 -14.28
CA VAL A 251 -1.86 -12.62 -14.22
C VAL A 251 -2.12 -14.10 -14.51
N MET A 252 -1.36 -14.65 -15.44
CA MET A 252 -1.42 -16.06 -15.82
C MET A 252 -0.15 -16.76 -15.36
N LEU A 253 -0.30 -17.71 -14.44
CA LEU A 253 0.77 -18.54 -13.91
C LEU A 253 0.77 -19.90 -14.60
N ARG A 254 1.79 -20.16 -15.40
CA ARG A 254 1.98 -21.43 -16.13
C ARG A 254 3.10 -22.23 -15.47
N ASP A 255 2.73 -23.30 -14.77
CA ASP A 255 3.64 -24.24 -14.10
C ASP A 255 3.83 -25.50 -14.96
N VAL A 256 5.00 -26.11 -14.89
CA VAL A 256 5.29 -27.39 -15.58
C VAL A 256 4.79 -28.59 -14.75
N SER A 257 4.85 -28.49 -13.42
CA SER A 257 4.65 -29.64 -12.50
C SER A 257 3.24 -29.78 -11.93
N GLY A 258 2.39 -28.76 -12.05
CA GLY A 258 1.02 -28.73 -11.54
C GLY A 258 0.87 -28.67 -10.01
N ALA A 259 1.80 -29.19 -9.21
CA ALA A 259 1.73 -29.15 -7.74
C ALA A 259 2.17 -27.79 -7.17
N GLY A 260 3.08 -27.09 -7.84
CA GLY A 260 3.57 -25.78 -7.44
C GLY A 260 2.49 -24.70 -7.49
N LYS A 261 1.67 -24.70 -8.55
CA LYS A 261 0.53 -23.75 -8.69
C LYS A 261 -0.49 -23.85 -7.55
N THR A 262 -0.89 -25.05 -7.15
CA THR A 262 -1.97 -25.22 -6.16
C THR A 262 -1.46 -24.96 -4.75
N THR A 263 -0.24 -25.41 -4.40
CA THR A 263 0.37 -25.09 -3.12
C THR A 263 0.60 -23.58 -2.96
N SER A 264 0.98 -22.90 -4.03
CA SER A 264 1.00 -21.44 -4.10
C SER A 264 -0.37 -20.81 -3.87
N ALA A 265 -1.41 -21.26 -4.58
CA ALA A 265 -2.76 -20.72 -4.45
C ALA A 265 -3.28 -20.88 -3.02
N VAL A 266 -2.99 -22.00 -2.35
CA VAL A 266 -3.27 -22.20 -0.91
C VAL A 266 -2.52 -21.18 -0.07
N HIS A 267 -1.22 -20.98 -0.29
CA HIS A 267 -0.43 -20.00 0.47
C HIS A 267 -0.99 -18.58 0.32
N LEU A 268 -1.29 -18.16 -0.92
CA LEU A 268 -1.87 -16.86 -1.20
C LEU A 268 -3.28 -16.71 -0.62
N ALA A 269 -4.08 -17.76 -0.57
CA ALA A 269 -5.40 -17.76 0.06
C ALA A 269 -5.32 -17.62 1.59
N LEU A 270 -4.27 -18.18 2.21
CA LEU A 270 -3.98 -18.06 3.64
C LEU A 270 -3.24 -16.77 4.02
N ASN A 271 -2.96 -15.90 3.04
CA ASN A 271 -2.22 -14.67 3.24
C ASN A 271 -2.78 -13.82 4.40
N GLN A 272 -1.86 -13.32 5.22
CA GLN A 272 -2.16 -12.51 6.40
C GLN A 272 -1.89 -11.02 6.20
N ASP A 273 -1.40 -10.60 5.02
CA ASP A 273 -1.17 -9.19 4.69
C ASP A 273 -2.43 -8.35 4.95
N GLU A 274 -2.28 -7.25 5.68
CA GLU A 274 -3.38 -6.35 6.04
C GLU A 274 -3.98 -5.59 4.85
N GLN A 275 -3.22 -5.46 3.76
CA GLN A 275 -3.58 -4.70 2.58
C GLN A 275 -3.97 -5.59 1.40
N ILE A 276 -3.80 -6.91 1.50
CA ILE A 276 -4.23 -7.85 0.46
C ILE A 276 -5.36 -8.71 1.01
N ILE A 277 -6.45 -8.79 0.25
CA ILE A 277 -7.63 -9.59 0.58
C ILE A 277 -7.73 -10.69 -0.45
N SER A 278 -7.35 -11.90 -0.07
CA SER A 278 -7.31 -13.02 -0.99
C SER A 278 -8.62 -13.79 -1.02
N ILE A 279 -9.07 -14.12 -2.23
CA ILE A 279 -10.15 -15.05 -2.53
C ILE A 279 -9.55 -16.11 -3.46
N CYS A 280 -9.81 -17.38 -3.19
CA CYS A 280 -9.34 -18.47 -4.02
C CYS A 280 -10.44 -19.47 -4.31
N ARG A 281 -10.59 -19.83 -5.58
CA ARG A 281 -11.50 -20.87 -6.06
C ARG A 281 -10.76 -21.80 -7.02
N THR A 282 -11.25 -23.01 -7.16
CA THR A 282 -10.86 -23.88 -8.28
C THR A 282 -11.54 -23.41 -9.56
N ALA A 283 -10.86 -23.51 -10.70
CA ALA A 283 -11.46 -23.27 -12.00
C ALA A 283 -12.67 -24.17 -12.31
N SER A 284 -12.76 -25.34 -11.67
CA SER A 284 -13.91 -26.24 -11.77
C SER A 284 -15.15 -25.77 -11.02
N ASP A 285 -15.05 -24.71 -10.23
CA ASP A 285 -16.17 -24.16 -9.47
C ASP A 285 -17.11 -23.39 -10.42
N PRO A 286 -18.40 -23.76 -10.52
CA PRO A 286 -19.33 -23.08 -11.42
C PRO A 286 -19.64 -21.64 -10.98
N SER A 287 -19.24 -21.23 -9.78
CA SER A 287 -19.50 -19.90 -9.22
C SER A 287 -18.31 -18.95 -9.28
N ILE A 288 -17.25 -19.25 -10.05
CA ILE A 288 -16.13 -18.32 -10.22
C ILE A 288 -16.52 -16.96 -10.82
N ASP A 289 -17.60 -16.87 -11.58
CA ASP A 289 -18.07 -15.63 -12.20
C ASP A 289 -19.05 -14.82 -11.34
N GLN A 290 -19.42 -15.34 -10.16
CA GLN A 290 -20.29 -14.66 -9.19
C GLN A 290 -19.58 -13.54 -8.40
N LEU A 291 -18.32 -13.24 -8.72
CA LEU A 291 -17.53 -12.21 -8.03
C LEU A 291 -18.26 -10.85 -7.94
N SER A 292 -19.00 -10.47 -8.99
CA SER A 292 -19.80 -9.24 -8.98
C SER A 292 -20.81 -9.22 -7.83
N ASP A 293 -21.58 -10.29 -7.69
CA ASP A 293 -22.62 -10.42 -6.67
C ASP A 293 -22.03 -10.52 -5.26
N GLU A 294 -20.90 -11.23 -5.13
CA GLU A 294 -20.13 -11.32 -3.89
C GLU A 294 -19.65 -9.95 -3.41
N LEU A 295 -19.18 -9.10 -4.32
CA LEU A 295 -18.74 -7.75 -4.02
C LEU A 295 -19.93 -6.81 -3.72
N LEU A 296 -21.06 -6.95 -4.43
CA LEU A 296 -22.28 -6.20 -4.14
C LEU A 296 -22.84 -6.52 -2.75
N ALA A 297 -22.65 -7.75 -2.25
CA ALA A 297 -23.06 -8.14 -0.91
C ALA A 297 -22.24 -7.47 0.21
N ILE A 298 -21.12 -6.82 -0.13
CA ILE A 298 -20.30 -6.02 0.80
C ILE A 298 -20.85 -4.60 0.87
N GLY A 299 -21.24 -4.03 -0.27
CA GLY A 299 -21.79 -2.70 -0.38
C GLY A 299 -22.26 -2.36 -1.80
N PRO A 300 -23.08 -1.31 -1.95
CA PRO A 300 -23.70 -0.91 -3.23
C PRO A 300 -22.68 -0.49 -4.31
N ASP A 301 -21.43 -0.30 -3.93
CA ASP A 301 -20.32 0.12 -4.78
C ASP A 301 -19.29 -1.00 -5.00
N TYR A 302 -19.74 -2.25 -4.94
CA TYR A 302 -18.88 -3.44 -5.01
C TYR A 302 -17.83 -3.48 -3.89
N GLY A 303 -18.12 -2.84 -2.74
CA GLY A 303 -17.20 -2.74 -1.61
C GLY A 303 -16.00 -1.82 -1.86
N LEU A 304 -16.04 -0.98 -2.90
CA LEU A 304 -14.93 -0.10 -3.28
C LEU A 304 -14.59 0.91 -2.17
N ASP A 305 -15.56 1.49 -1.49
CA ASP A 305 -15.36 2.42 -0.37
C ASP A 305 -14.63 1.72 0.78
N HIS A 306 -14.94 0.45 1.03
CA HIS A 306 -14.20 -0.34 2.02
C HIS A 306 -12.76 -0.58 1.58
N LEU A 307 -12.52 -0.94 0.31
CA LEU A 307 -11.17 -1.10 -0.25
C LEU A 307 -10.36 0.21 -0.19
N ILE A 308 -10.99 1.35 -0.53
CA ILE A 308 -10.42 2.69 -0.40
C ILE A 308 -10.11 3.02 1.06
N SER A 309 -10.96 2.61 2.00
CA SER A 309 -10.80 2.83 3.45
C SER A 309 -9.68 1.97 4.06
N VAL A 310 -9.39 0.80 3.48
CA VAL A 310 -8.25 -0.04 3.91
C VAL A 310 -6.96 0.16 3.09
N ASP A 311 -7.04 0.91 1.99
CA ASP A 311 -5.98 1.01 0.95
C ASP A 311 -5.53 -0.37 0.48
N GLY A 312 -6.53 -1.23 0.29
CA GLY A 312 -6.34 -2.64 0.06
C GLY A 312 -6.62 -3.06 -1.38
N THR A 313 -6.08 -4.21 -1.73
CA THR A 313 -6.24 -4.83 -3.04
C THR A 313 -6.86 -6.20 -2.86
N LEU A 314 -7.85 -6.50 -3.69
CA LEU A 314 -8.43 -7.82 -3.81
C LEU A 314 -7.52 -8.70 -4.68
N LEU A 315 -7.15 -9.87 -4.18
CA LEU A 315 -6.42 -10.89 -4.93
C LEU A 315 -7.38 -12.05 -5.20
N TYR A 316 -7.87 -12.18 -6.43
CA TYR A 316 -8.81 -13.23 -6.82
C TYR A 316 -8.09 -14.32 -7.61
N ILE A 317 -8.02 -15.52 -7.05
CA ILE A 317 -7.25 -16.63 -7.59
C ILE A 317 -8.21 -17.70 -8.10
N VAL A 318 -8.05 -18.06 -9.37
CA VAL A 318 -8.72 -19.18 -10.01
C VAL A 318 -7.66 -20.24 -10.30
N ASP A 319 -7.60 -21.25 -9.44
CA ASP A 319 -6.60 -22.30 -9.50
C ASP A 319 -6.99 -23.41 -10.49
N SER A 320 -6.01 -23.87 -11.27
CA SER A 320 -6.03 -25.09 -12.07
C SER A 320 -7.05 -25.07 -13.21
N LEU A 321 -6.90 -24.12 -14.16
CA LEU A 321 -7.68 -24.10 -15.41
C LEU A 321 -7.58 -25.41 -16.19
N ASP A 322 -6.42 -26.09 -16.15
CA ASP A 322 -6.23 -27.39 -16.78
C ASP A 322 -7.18 -28.48 -16.24
N GLU A 323 -7.55 -28.43 -14.96
CA GLU A 323 -8.53 -29.37 -14.38
C GLU A 323 -9.97 -29.07 -14.81
N ALA A 324 -10.24 -27.84 -15.27
CA ALA A 324 -11.56 -27.41 -15.71
C ALA A 324 -11.78 -27.51 -17.22
N GLU A 325 -10.76 -27.90 -17.98
CA GLU A 325 -10.76 -27.87 -19.45
C GLU A 325 -11.93 -28.67 -20.06
N TYR A 326 -12.23 -29.83 -19.46
CA TYR A 326 -13.26 -30.75 -19.95
C TYR A 326 -14.63 -30.53 -19.31
N LEU A 327 -14.76 -29.58 -18.39
CA LEU A 327 -16.03 -29.28 -17.73
C LEU A 327 -16.87 -28.37 -18.61
N SER A 328 -18.12 -28.79 -18.85
CA SER A 328 -19.07 -28.00 -19.62
C SER A 328 -19.29 -26.64 -18.94
N GLY A 329 -19.13 -25.55 -19.70
CA GLY A 329 -19.37 -24.19 -19.23
C GLY A 329 -18.20 -23.49 -18.53
N SER A 330 -17.09 -24.17 -18.21
CA SER A 330 -15.94 -23.57 -17.52
C SER A 330 -15.31 -22.40 -18.30
N ARG A 331 -15.19 -22.54 -19.62
CA ARG A 331 -14.72 -21.45 -20.48
C ARG A 331 -15.67 -20.24 -20.42
N ARG A 332 -16.98 -20.49 -20.39
CA ARG A 332 -17.99 -19.42 -20.35
C ARG A 332 -17.92 -18.66 -19.03
N THR A 333 -17.72 -19.35 -17.90
CA THR A 333 -17.57 -18.72 -16.58
C THR A 333 -16.28 -17.91 -16.50
N VAL A 334 -15.15 -18.40 -17.03
CA VAL A 334 -13.91 -17.59 -17.10
C VAL A 334 -14.07 -16.34 -17.98
N ILE A 335 -14.73 -16.46 -19.14
CA ILE A 335 -15.05 -15.30 -20.00
C ILE A 335 -15.95 -14.31 -19.26
N SER A 336 -16.96 -14.81 -18.55
CA SER A 336 -17.89 -14.02 -17.74
C SER A 336 -17.13 -13.24 -16.66
N LEU A 337 -16.24 -13.90 -15.90
CA LEU A 337 -15.38 -13.28 -14.90
C LEU A 337 -14.48 -12.18 -15.50
N ASN A 338 -13.86 -12.44 -16.67
CA ASN A 338 -13.05 -11.42 -17.36
C ASN A 338 -13.89 -10.20 -17.79
N LYS A 339 -15.16 -10.40 -18.18
CA LYS A 339 -16.08 -9.28 -18.47
C LYS A 339 -16.47 -8.52 -17.22
N THR A 340 -16.72 -9.21 -16.10
CA THR A 340 -16.99 -8.59 -14.80
C THR A 340 -15.86 -7.63 -14.40
N LEU A 341 -14.60 -8.00 -14.64
CA LEU A 341 -13.46 -7.10 -14.39
C LEU A 341 -13.55 -5.79 -15.19
N LEU A 342 -14.01 -5.83 -16.44
CA LEU A 342 -14.19 -4.62 -17.25
C LEU A 342 -15.26 -3.72 -16.65
N THR A 343 -16.40 -4.28 -16.24
CA THR A 343 -17.47 -3.54 -15.55
C THR A 343 -17.00 -2.92 -14.24
N LEU A 344 -16.23 -3.66 -13.42
CA LEU A 344 -15.65 -3.13 -12.19
C LEU A 344 -14.70 -1.94 -12.46
N ASN A 345 -13.92 -2.00 -13.55
CA ASN A 345 -13.04 -0.91 -13.95
C ASN A 345 -13.79 0.34 -14.42
N GLU A 346 -14.88 0.18 -15.17
CA GLU A 346 -15.77 1.27 -15.54
C GLU A 346 -16.34 1.95 -14.30
N TYR A 347 -16.77 1.16 -13.31
CA TYR A 347 -17.26 1.68 -12.04
C TYR A 347 -16.16 2.43 -11.26
N ALA A 348 -14.95 1.88 -11.15
CA ALA A 348 -13.83 2.52 -10.48
C ALA A 348 -13.45 3.89 -11.10
N ALA A 349 -13.60 4.02 -12.42
CA ALA A 349 -13.38 5.29 -13.12
C ALA A 349 -14.32 6.40 -12.64
N THR A 350 -15.57 6.07 -12.27
CA THR A 350 -16.52 7.03 -11.69
C THR A 350 -16.04 7.61 -10.36
N ARG A 351 -15.19 6.86 -9.65
CA ARG A 351 -14.52 7.26 -8.40
C ARG A 351 -13.10 7.83 -8.63
N ARG A 352 -12.76 8.18 -9.88
CA ARG A 352 -11.46 8.73 -10.30
C ARG A 352 -10.26 7.79 -10.11
N LEU A 353 -10.48 6.48 -9.96
CA LEU A 353 -9.42 5.49 -9.99
C LEU A 353 -9.17 5.03 -11.42
N ALA A 354 -7.92 4.68 -11.75
CA ALA A 354 -7.57 4.20 -13.08
C ALA A 354 -8.14 2.81 -13.39
N LYS A 355 -8.29 1.97 -12.35
CA LYS A 355 -8.80 0.60 -12.38
C LYS A 355 -9.46 0.27 -11.04
N PHE A 356 -10.22 -0.82 -11.01
CA PHE A 356 -10.70 -1.39 -9.74
C PHE A 356 -9.51 -2.01 -8.95
N PRO A 357 -9.47 -1.92 -7.60
CA PRO A 357 -8.38 -2.45 -6.78
C PRO A 357 -8.37 -3.99 -6.70
N ILE A 358 -8.17 -4.66 -7.84
CA ILE A 358 -8.19 -6.12 -7.96
C ILE A 358 -7.06 -6.63 -8.86
N VAL A 359 -6.48 -7.77 -8.48
CA VAL A 359 -5.60 -8.60 -9.29
C VAL A 359 -6.25 -9.98 -9.44
N LEU A 360 -6.45 -10.43 -10.66
CA LEU A 360 -6.93 -11.77 -11.00
C LEU A 360 -5.74 -12.65 -11.34
N VAL A 361 -5.61 -13.78 -10.66
CA VAL A 361 -4.57 -14.78 -10.92
C VAL A 361 -5.22 -16.05 -11.41
N TYR A 362 -4.85 -16.49 -12.59
CA TYR A 362 -5.20 -17.79 -13.11
C TYR A 362 -3.98 -18.69 -13.05
N THR A 363 -4.16 -19.95 -12.66
CA THR A 363 -3.09 -20.94 -12.71
C THR A 363 -3.43 -22.05 -13.70
N LEU A 364 -2.43 -22.54 -14.43
CA LEU A 364 -2.56 -23.74 -15.25
C LEU A 364 -1.23 -24.48 -15.41
N ARG A 365 -1.31 -25.73 -15.86
CA ARG A 365 -0.16 -26.42 -16.44
C ARG A 365 0.19 -25.89 -17.83
N ASP A 366 1.47 -25.64 -18.10
CA ASP A 366 1.94 -24.99 -19.33
C ASP A 366 1.46 -25.72 -20.61
N GLU A 367 1.46 -27.05 -20.57
CA GLU A 367 1.03 -27.91 -21.68
C GLU A 367 -0.44 -27.70 -22.09
N HIS A 368 -1.29 -27.21 -21.18
CA HIS A 368 -2.70 -26.94 -21.43
C HIS A 368 -2.98 -25.51 -21.94
N TRP A 369 -1.97 -24.64 -22.06
CA TRP A 369 -2.17 -23.22 -22.42
C TRP A 369 -2.91 -23.03 -23.73
N ARG A 370 -2.57 -23.81 -24.75
CA ARG A 370 -3.19 -23.69 -26.07
C ARG A 370 -4.71 -23.88 -26.03
N ASN A 371 -5.22 -24.63 -25.06
CA ASN A 371 -6.65 -24.89 -24.91
C ASN A 371 -7.40 -23.72 -24.25
N TRP A 372 -6.67 -22.78 -23.65
CA TRP A 372 -7.21 -21.61 -22.94
C TRP A 372 -6.86 -20.28 -23.59
N GLU A 373 -5.91 -20.25 -24.51
CA GLU A 373 -5.40 -19.02 -25.15
C GLU A 373 -6.53 -18.14 -25.74
N SER A 374 -7.49 -18.74 -26.45
CA SER A 374 -8.63 -18.01 -27.03
C SER A 374 -9.58 -17.39 -26.02
N VAL A 375 -9.62 -17.90 -24.78
CA VAL A 375 -10.43 -17.32 -23.68
C VAL A 375 -9.85 -16.00 -23.19
N PHE A 376 -8.54 -15.82 -23.35
CA PHE A 376 -7.80 -14.64 -22.92
C PHE A 376 -7.38 -13.74 -24.09
N GLU A 377 -7.82 -14.05 -25.31
CA GLU A 377 -7.54 -13.21 -26.48
C GLU A 377 -8.18 -11.83 -26.31
N GLY A 378 -7.39 -10.78 -26.55
CA GLY A 378 -7.80 -9.40 -26.32
C GLY A 378 -7.86 -8.96 -24.85
N ALA A 379 -7.70 -9.88 -23.89
CA ALA A 379 -7.47 -9.52 -22.50
C ALA A 379 -6.00 -9.12 -22.31
N ASP A 380 -5.75 -8.01 -21.59
CA ASP A 380 -4.39 -7.54 -21.32
C ASP A 380 -3.74 -8.37 -20.21
N VAL A 381 -3.35 -9.60 -20.55
CA VAL A 381 -2.83 -10.63 -19.63
C VAL A 381 -1.32 -10.54 -19.49
N GLN A 382 -0.83 -10.65 -18.26
CA GLN A 382 0.58 -10.88 -17.98
C GLN A 382 0.86 -12.38 -17.87
N ASN A 383 1.59 -12.91 -18.85
CA ASN A 383 1.98 -14.32 -18.86
C ASN A 383 3.31 -14.55 -18.13
N HIS A 384 3.33 -15.54 -17.24
CA HIS A 384 4.54 -16.07 -16.63
C HIS A 384 4.70 -17.55 -17.00
N GLN A 385 5.60 -17.82 -17.95
CA GLN A 385 5.85 -19.14 -18.53
C GLN A 385 7.02 -19.88 -17.86
N ASN A 386 7.10 -21.20 -18.11
CA ASN A 386 8.27 -22.04 -17.87
C ASN A 386 8.84 -22.00 -16.45
N ARG A 387 7.98 -21.91 -15.43
CA ARG A 387 8.43 -22.09 -14.06
C ARG A 387 8.47 -23.57 -13.74
N PHE A 388 9.65 -24.13 -13.97
CA PHE A 388 10.12 -25.30 -13.28
C PHE A 388 9.97 -25.06 -11.77
N SER A 389 9.24 -25.93 -11.07
CA SER A 389 9.18 -25.95 -9.59
C SER A 389 10.50 -26.46 -9.00
N PHE A 390 11.62 -25.87 -9.43
CA PHE A 390 12.92 -26.13 -8.83
C PHE A 390 13.13 -25.04 -7.80
N PHE A 391 13.32 -25.48 -6.55
CA PHE A 391 13.84 -24.61 -5.53
C PHE A 391 15.22 -24.14 -5.95
N ASP A 392 15.48 -22.84 -5.86
CA ASP A 392 16.87 -22.38 -5.84
C ASP A 392 17.61 -22.93 -4.60
N ASN A 393 18.93 -22.77 -4.54
CA ASN A 393 19.71 -23.32 -3.42
C ASN A 393 19.27 -22.78 -2.03
N THR A 394 18.74 -21.56 -1.98
CA THR A 394 18.24 -20.94 -0.75
C THR A 394 16.88 -21.53 -0.39
N GLU A 395 15.97 -21.57 -1.35
CA GLU A 395 14.64 -22.17 -1.22
C GLU A 395 14.73 -23.66 -0.85
N LEU A 396 15.71 -24.39 -1.40
CA LEU A 396 15.91 -25.82 -1.14
C LEU A 396 16.40 -26.08 0.29
N ARG A 397 17.36 -25.26 0.76
CA ARG A 397 17.82 -25.33 2.15
C ARG A 397 16.69 -25.01 3.12
N GLN A 398 15.90 -23.98 2.81
CA GLN A 398 14.72 -23.63 3.60
C GLN A 398 13.70 -24.76 3.60
N ALA A 399 13.44 -25.39 2.44
CA ALA A 399 12.53 -26.52 2.33
C ALA A 399 13.01 -27.67 3.22
N ILE A 400 14.27 -28.10 3.08
CA ILE A 400 14.85 -29.18 3.91
C ILE A 400 14.74 -28.86 5.40
N GLN A 401 15.05 -27.63 5.80
CA GLN A 401 14.92 -27.18 7.19
C GLN A 401 13.46 -27.27 7.66
N ASN A 402 12.53 -26.72 6.90
CA ASN A 402 11.10 -26.74 7.22
C ASN A 402 10.60 -28.18 7.38
N TYR A 403 10.90 -29.06 6.42
CA TYR A 403 10.54 -30.48 6.47
C TYR A 403 11.18 -31.22 7.64
N SER A 404 12.40 -30.88 8.04
CA SER A 404 13.06 -31.51 9.20
C SER A 404 12.48 -31.09 10.55
N SER A 405 11.77 -29.96 10.60
CA SER A 405 11.22 -29.34 11.81
C SER A 405 9.71 -29.51 11.98
N ALA A 406 9.04 -29.99 10.92
CA ALA A 406 7.61 -30.24 10.86
C ALA A 406 7.30 -31.64 11.39
#